data_AF-A0A2E3GZ27-F1
#
_entry.id   AF-A0A2E3GZ27-F1
#
_cell.length_a   1.000
_cell.length_b   1.000
_cell.length_c   1.000
_cell.angle_alpha   90.00
_cell.angle_beta   90.00
_cell.angle_gamma   90.00
#
_symmetry.space_group_name_H-M   'P 1'
#
loop_
_entity.id
_entity.type
_entity.pdbx_description
1 polymer ?
#
loop_
_entity_poly.entity_id
_entity_poly.type
_entity_poly.pdbx_seq_one_letter_code
_entity_poly.pdbx_strand_id
1 'polypeptide(L)'
;MTILSTPITRACEYAGVPLEVIMNPCKRPAQVRLRWAFWYHLVIVEGWSLPRAARRVNFDHTTVLYGLRRYAADEFGTDVKFTLAQIREAVREMEKAA
;
A
#
# COMPACT_ATOMS: atom_id res chain seq x y z
N MET A 1 0.40 23.14 -17.88
CA MET A 1 -0.20 23.21 -16.54
C MET A 1 -0.11 21.81 -15.94
N THR A 2 0.95 21.53 -15.19
CA THR A 2 1.17 20.21 -14.60
C THR A 2 0.21 20.08 -13.42
N ILE A 3 -0.90 19.37 -13.60
CA ILE A 3 -1.75 18.99 -12.47
C ILE A 3 -0.87 18.11 -11.59
N LEU A 4 -0.43 18.62 -10.44
CA LEU A 4 0.27 17.81 -9.46
C LEU A 4 -0.69 16.68 -9.06
N SER A 5 -0.35 15.44 -9.44
CA SER A 5 -1.15 14.28 -9.07
C SER A 5 -1.25 14.22 -7.55
N THR A 6 -2.42 13.90 -7.01
CA THR A 6 -2.54 13.74 -5.55
C THR A 6 -1.88 12.41 -5.14
N PRO A 7 -1.41 12.25 -3.89
CA PRO A 7 -0.91 10.96 -3.39
C PRO A 7 -1.89 9.80 -3.62
N ILE A 8 -3.19 10.09 -3.60
CA ILE A 8 -4.24 9.10 -3.84
C ILE A 8 -4.29 8.71 -5.31
N THR A 9 -4.20 9.69 -6.21
CA THR A 9 -4.15 9.46 -7.66
C THR A 9 -2.96 8.57 -8.00
N ARG A 10 -1.76 8.89 -7.48
CA ARG A 10 -0.56 8.06 -7.67
C ARG A 10 -0.69 6.66 -7.10
N ALA A 11 -1.31 6.52 -5.92
CA ALA A 11 -1.58 5.20 -5.35
C ALA A 11 -2.57 4.37 -6.17
N CYS A 12 -3.57 5.00 -6.80
CA CYS A 12 -4.50 4.34 -7.72
C CYS A 12 -3.79 3.92 -9.01
N GLU A 13 -2.96 4.80 -9.57
CA GLU A 13 -2.12 4.51 -10.74
C GLU A 13 -1.17 3.33 -10.47
N TYR A 14 -0.52 3.34 -9.31
CA TYR A 14 0.34 2.24 -8.87
C TYR A 14 -0.42 0.91 -8.73
N ALA A 15 -1.64 0.94 -8.17
CA ALA A 15 -2.48 -0.25 -8.06
C ALA A 15 -3.15 -0.66 -9.40
N GLY A 16 -3.05 0.17 -10.44
CA GLY A 16 -3.63 -0.07 -11.76
C GLY A 16 -5.16 0.01 -11.82
N VAL A 17 -5.82 0.59 -10.81
CA VAL A 17 -7.29 0.65 -10.71
C VAL A 17 -7.77 1.97 -10.09
N PRO A 18 -8.98 2.43 -10.42
CA PRO A 18 -9.50 3.67 -9.86
C PRO A 18 -9.95 3.47 -8.39
N LEU A 19 -10.15 4.58 -7.67
CA LEU A 19 -10.42 4.57 -6.23
C LEU A 19 -11.70 3.79 -5.87
N GLU A 20 -12.71 3.81 -6.74
CA GLU A 20 -13.99 3.11 -6.53
C GLU A 20 -13.78 1.60 -6.46
N VAL A 21 -12.85 1.07 -7.26
CA VAL A 21 -12.45 -0.33 -7.19
C VAL A 21 -11.75 -0.59 -5.87
N ILE A 22 -10.77 0.23 -5.47
CA ILE A 22 -10.07 0.07 -4.18
C ILE A 22 -11.05 0.05 -2.99
N MET A 23 -12.07 0.91 -3.00
CA MET A 23 -13.06 1.01 -1.93
C MET A 23 -14.09 -0.14 -1.92
N ASN A 24 -14.13 -0.98 -2.96
CA ASN A 24 -15.06 -2.10 -3.03
C ASN A 24 -14.81 -3.09 -1.86
N PRO A 25 -15.83 -3.42 -1.04
CA PRO A 25 -15.67 -4.29 0.13
C PRO A 25 -15.43 -5.77 -0.23
N CYS A 26 -15.48 -6.14 -1.50
CA CYS A 26 -15.24 -7.52 -1.97
C CYS A 26 -13.92 -8.08 -1.41
N LYS A 27 -13.99 -9.32 -0.91
CA LYS A 27 -12.86 -10.03 -0.26
C LYS A 27 -12.21 -11.09 -1.15
N ARG A 28 -12.51 -11.08 -2.46
CA ARG A 28 -11.81 -11.96 -3.41
C ARG A 28 -10.30 -11.67 -3.37
N PRO A 29 -9.43 -12.67 -3.43
CA PRO A 29 -7.98 -12.47 -3.28
C PRO A 29 -7.39 -11.41 -4.21
N ALA A 30 -7.83 -11.35 -5.47
CA ALA A 30 -7.41 -10.33 -6.42
C ALA A 30 -7.75 -8.90 -5.96
N GLN A 31 -8.98 -8.69 -5.47
CA GLN A 31 -9.43 -7.39 -4.95
C GLN A 31 -8.64 -6.96 -3.71
N VAL A 32 -8.35 -7.92 -2.83
CA VAL A 32 -7.59 -7.68 -1.60
C VAL A 32 -6.16 -7.25 -1.94
N ARG A 33 -5.51 -7.90 -2.93
CA ARG A 33 -4.17 -7.51 -3.39
C ARG A 33 -4.12 -6.09 -3.96
N LEU A 34 -5.13 -5.66 -4.72
CA LEU A 34 -5.23 -4.28 -5.20
C LEU A 34 -5.25 -3.27 -4.05
N ARG A 35 -6.01 -3.55 -2.98
CA ARG A 35 -6.00 -2.70 -1.77
C ARG A 35 -4.64 -2.66 -1.10
N TRP A 36 -3.93 -3.80 -1.06
CA TRP A 36 -2.62 -3.82 -0.44
C TRP A 36 -1.59 -3.01 -1.23
N ALA A 37 -1.59 -3.11 -2.56
CA ALA A 37 -0.74 -2.29 -3.43
C ALA A 37 -1.02 -0.79 -3.22
N PHE A 38 -2.29 -0.41 -3.15
CA PHE A 38 -2.71 0.96 -2.86
C PHE A 38 -2.22 1.45 -1.49
N TRP A 39 -2.38 0.64 -0.43
CA TRP A 39 -1.88 0.99 0.90
C TRP A 39 -0.36 1.06 0.96
N TYR A 40 0.33 0.16 0.27
CA TYR A 40 1.78 0.16 0.15
C TYR A 40 2.27 1.49 -0.40
N HIS A 41 1.70 1.94 -1.52
CA HIS A 41 2.09 3.22 -2.11
C HIS A 41 1.87 4.38 -1.14
N LEU A 42 0.71 4.46 -0.49
CA LEU A 42 0.44 5.54 0.46
C LEU A 42 1.38 5.53 1.68
N VAL A 43 1.69 4.37 2.24
CA VAL A 43 2.38 4.28 3.54
C VAL A 43 3.90 4.20 3.40
N ILE A 44 4.37 3.48 2.38
CA ILE A 44 5.80 3.24 2.14
C ILE A 44 6.36 4.33 1.24
N VAL A 45 5.73 4.60 0.09
CA VAL A 45 6.24 5.57 -0.91
C VAL A 45 5.89 7.01 -0.50
N GLU A 46 4.62 7.30 -0.21
CA GLU A 46 4.17 8.65 0.15
C GLU A 46 4.37 8.98 1.64
N GLY A 47 4.82 8.01 2.45
CA GLY A 47 5.15 8.21 3.87
C GLY A 47 3.95 8.46 4.79
N TRP A 48 2.72 8.13 4.39
CA TRP A 48 1.55 8.31 5.25
C TRP A 48 1.61 7.41 6.48
N SER A 49 0.99 7.86 7.58
CA SER A 49 0.76 7.02 8.74
C SER A 49 -0.37 6.01 8.47
N LEU A 50 -0.32 4.84 9.13
CA LEU A 50 -1.35 3.81 9.02
C LEU A 50 -2.76 4.36 9.29
N PRO A 51 -3.01 5.15 10.37
CA PRO A 51 -4.36 5.66 10.62
C PRO A 51 -4.83 6.64 9.54
N ARG A 52 -3.91 7.42 8.95
CA ARG A 52 -4.25 8.35 7.87
C ARG A 52 -4.65 7.60 6.60
N ALA A 53 -3.88 6.58 6.21
CA ALA A 53 -4.21 5.74 5.05
C ALA A 53 -5.54 4.99 5.26
N ALA A 54 -5.74 4.43 6.44
CA ALA A 54 -6.93 3.66 6.78
C ALA A 54 -8.22 4.50 6.75
N ARG A 55 -8.19 5.70 7.36
CA ARG A 55 -9.33 6.64 7.33
C ARG A 55 -9.74 7.02 5.92
N ARG A 56 -8.81 7.10 4.97
CA ARG A 56 -9.12 7.56 3.61
C ARG A 56 -10.03 6.60 2.84
N VAL A 57 -9.98 5.32 3.20
CA VAL A 57 -10.74 4.24 2.56
C VAL A 57 -11.66 3.49 3.53
N ASN A 58 -11.87 4.05 4.73
CA ASN A 58 -12.73 3.48 5.78
C ASN A 58 -12.37 2.04 6.20
N PHE A 59 -11.09 1.80 6.46
CA PHE A 59 -10.58 0.56 7.05
C PHE A 59 -9.99 0.81 8.42
N ASP A 60 -9.81 -0.26 9.20
CA ASP A 60 -9.01 -0.19 10.41
C ASP A 60 -7.51 -0.20 10.09
N HIS A 61 -6.74 0.57 10.86
CA HIS A 61 -5.29 0.71 10.67
C HIS A 61 -4.52 -0.61 10.85
N THR A 62 -5.03 -1.56 11.65
CA THR A 62 -4.42 -2.90 11.77
C THR A 62 -4.67 -3.74 10.52
N THR A 63 -5.79 -3.54 9.83
CA THR A 63 -6.08 -4.17 8.53
C THR A 63 -5.11 -3.66 7.47
N VAL A 64 -4.82 -2.36 7.49
CA VAL A 64 -3.80 -1.76 6.62
C VAL A 64 -2.43 -2.37 6.92
N LEU A 65 -2.02 -2.43 8.20
CA LEU A 65 -0.74 -3.03 8.58
C LEU A 65 -0.62 -4.50 8.17
N TYR A 66 -1.68 -5.28 8.36
CA TYR A 66 -1.73 -6.66 7.90
C TYR A 66 -1.53 -6.75 6.37
N GLY A 67 -2.26 -5.94 5.61
CA GLY A 67 -2.14 -5.91 4.15
C GLY A 67 -0.75 -5.53 3.66
N LEU A 68 -0.12 -4.53 4.31
CA LEU A 68 1.25 -4.12 4.00
C LEU A 68 2.25 -5.24 4.20
N ARG A 69 2.18 -5.95 5.32
CA ARG A 69 3.05 -7.09 5.62
C ARG A 69 2.90 -8.22 4.60
N ARG A 70 1.66 -8.51 4.21
CA ARG A 70 1.38 -9.54 3.21
C ARG A 70 1.89 -9.14 1.83
N TYR A 71 1.61 -7.91 1.39
CA TYR A 71 2.11 -7.40 0.13
C TYR A 71 3.63 -7.36 0.09
N ALA A 72 4.28 -6.91 1.16
CA ALA A 72 5.73 -6.89 1.19
C ALA A 72 6.35 -8.30 1.23
N ALA A 73 5.67 -9.28 1.82
CA ALA A 73 6.11 -10.66 1.75
C ALA A 73 5.94 -11.22 0.33
N ASP A 74 4.81 -10.93 -0.31
CA ASP A 74 4.47 -11.46 -1.63
C ASP A 74 5.34 -10.84 -2.75
N GLU A 75 5.60 -9.52 -2.70
CA GLU A 75 6.31 -8.79 -3.78
C GLU A 75 7.82 -8.65 -3.53
N PHE A 76 8.24 -8.57 -2.27
CA PHE A 76 9.63 -8.27 -1.90
C PHE A 76 10.30 -9.39 -1.08
N GLY A 77 9.59 -10.49 -0.81
CA GLY A 77 10.15 -11.62 -0.04
C GLY A 77 10.44 -11.32 1.43
N THR A 78 9.85 -10.25 1.99
CA THR A 78 10.02 -9.89 3.41
C THR A 78 9.28 -10.85 4.36
N ASP A 79 9.64 -10.85 5.66
CA ASP A 79 8.88 -11.61 6.66
C ASP A 79 7.58 -10.88 7.04
N VAL A 80 6.47 -11.61 7.09
CA VAL A 80 5.14 -11.08 7.46
C VAL A 80 5.07 -10.47 8.87
N LYS A 81 6.07 -10.71 9.72
CA LYS A 81 6.19 -10.12 11.07
C LYS A 81 6.95 -8.81 11.08
N PHE A 82 7.54 -8.38 9.95
CA PHE A 82 8.31 -7.15 9.89
C PHE A 82 7.49 -5.96 10.38
N THR A 83 8.18 -5.07 11.08
CA THR A 83 7.69 -3.75 11.43
C THR A 83 7.66 -2.86 10.20
N LEU A 84 6.92 -1.76 10.28
CA LEU A 84 6.81 -0.80 9.18
C LEU A 84 8.17 -0.17 8.82
N ALA A 85 9.05 0.01 9.82
CA ALA A 85 10.42 0.48 9.60
C ALA A 85 11.26 -0.55 8.85
N GLN A 86 11.19 -1.83 9.25
CA GLN A 86 11.90 -2.92 8.56
C GLN A 86 11.41 -3.11 7.12
N ILE A 87 10.10 -2.97 6.86
CA ILE A 87 9.57 -3.00 5.49
C ILE A 87 10.16 -1.87 4.64
N ARG A 88 10.23 -0.64 5.18
CA ARG A 88 10.81 0.51 4.47
C ARG A 88 12.29 0.32 4.16
N GLU A 89 13.04 -0.23 5.11
CA GLU A 89 14.45 -0.55 4.94
C GLU A 89 14.66 -1.60 3.84
N ALA A 90 13.92 -2.72 3.92
CA ALA A 90 14.00 -3.79 2.93
C ALA A 90 13.69 -3.29 1.50
N VAL A 91 12.62 -2.51 1.34
CA VAL A 91 12.25 -1.90 0.05
C VAL A 91 13.36 -0.99 -0.47
N ARG A 92 13.92 -0.12 0.38
CA ARG A 92 15.00 0.78 -0.01
C ARG A 92 16.24 0.02 -0.48
N GLU A 93 16.59 -1.09 0.17
CA GLU A 93 17.75 -1.90 -0.25
C GLU A 93 17.49 -2.60 -1.59
N MET A 94 16.26 -3.04 -1.85
CA MET A 94 15.91 -3.60 -3.16
C MET A 94 15.93 -2.57 -4.29
N GLU A 95 15.43 -1.36 -4.05
CA GLU A 95 15.48 -0.26 -5.04
C GLU A 95 16.91 0.15 -5.41
N LYS A 96 17.88 -0.01 -4.50
CA LYS A 96 19.30 0.24 -4.79
C LYS A 96 19.95 -0.88 -5.61
N ALA A 97 19.38 -2.08 -5.58
CA ALA A 97 19.91 -3.27 -6.25
C ALA A 97 19.36 -3.46 -7.67
N ALA A 98 18.33 -2.71 -8.05
CA ALA A 98 17.68 -2.70 -9.37
C ALA A 98 18.22 -1.58 -10.26
#